data_AF-A0A7W0QJ63-F1
#
_entry.id   AF-A0A7W0QJ63-F1
#
_cell.length_a   1.000
_cell.length_b   1.000
_cell.length_c   1.000
_cell.angle_alpha   90.00
_cell.angle_beta   90.00
_cell.angle_gamma   90.00
#
_symmetry.space_group_name_H-M   'P 1'
#
loop_
_entity.id
_entity.type
_entity.pdbx_description
1 polymer ?
#
loop_
_entity_poly.entity_id
_entity_poly.type
_entity_poly.pdbx_seq_one_letter_code
_entity_poly.pdbx_strand_id
1 'polypeptide(L)'
;MARRTNELVVILWRDIPAQVNVHIGRERRQMLLAERFQRAIDRAKRKARIHTAQDDVAQWRRESRPLDGEAEAAVADAVARLEADYPPARLGALAFVGGWAKDLEKSEVATS
;
A
#
# COMPACT_ATOMS: atom_id res chain seq x y z
N MET A 1 1.84 17.09 27.21
CA MET A 1 2.44 15.77 26.88
C MET A 1 1.79 15.27 25.59
N ALA A 2 2.55 15.10 24.51
CA ALA A 2 2.00 14.52 23.29
C ALA A 2 1.58 13.08 23.61
N ARG A 3 0.28 12.76 23.48
CA ARG A 3 -0.15 11.35 23.44
C ARG A 3 0.66 10.72 22.31
N ARG A 4 1.55 9.79 22.65
CA ARG A 4 2.11 8.87 21.66
C ARG A 4 0.96 7.93 21.31
N THR A 5 0.09 8.39 20.41
CA THR A 5 -1.04 7.61 19.95
C THR A 5 -0.49 6.41 19.21
N ASN A 6 -0.98 5.23 19.57
CA ASN A 6 -0.69 4.00 18.85
C ASN A 6 -1.11 4.17 17.39
N GLU A 7 -0.26 3.77 16.47
CA GLU A 7 -0.43 4.09 15.05
C GLU A 7 -0.15 2.85 14.21
N LEU A 8 -1.00 2.65 13.21
CA LEU A 8 -0.74 1.74 12.10
C LEU A 8 -0.57 2.57 10.83
N VAL A 9 0.55 2.35 10.15
CA VAL A 9 0.95 3.06 8.95
C VAL A 9 1.04 2.06 7.81
N VAL A 10 0.25 2.25 6.76
CA VAL A 10 0.41 1.54 5.49
C VAL A 10 1.28 2.40 4.59
N ILE A 11 2.32 1.80 4.01
CA ILE A 11 3.13 2.44 2.99
C ILE A 11 2.69 1.91 1.65
N LEU A 12 2.35 2.81 0.74
CA LEU A 12 1.85 2.52 -0.59
C LEU A 12 2.75 3.16 -1.64
N TRP A 13 2.88 2.49 -2.77
CA TRP A 13 3.34 3.14 -3.99
C TRP A 13 2.10 3.50 -4.81
N ARG A 14 1.80 4.81 -4.94
CA ARG A 14 0.49 5.28 -5.41
C ARG A 14 -0.64 4.60 -4.63
N ASP A 15 -1.50 3.82 -5.29
CA ASP A 15 -2.61 3.08 -4.65
C ASP A 15 -2.33 1.56 -4.53
N ILE A 16 -1.07 1.13 -4.64
CA ILE A 16 -0.65 -0.26 -4.41
C ILE A 16 0.09 -0.37 -3.06
N PRO A 17 -0.47 -1.09 -2.06
CA PRO A 17 0.18 -1.31 -0.77
C PRO A 17 1.52 -2.07 -0.91
N ALA A 18 2.49 -1.77 -0.04
CA ALA A 18 3.79 -2.46 -0.03
C ALA A 18 4.16 -3.04 1.34
N GLN A 19 3.87 -2.29 2.41
CA GLN A 19 4.20 -2.70 3.77
C GLN A 19 3.27 -2.06 4.80
N VAL A 20 3.23 -2.68 5.98
CA VAL A 20 2.53 -2.18 7.17
C VAL A 20 3.54 -2.00 8.30
N ASN A 21 3.50 -0.83 8.94
CA ASN A 21 4.26 -0.50 10.14
C ASN A 21 3.29 -0.25 11.29
N VAL A 22 3.63 -0.72 12.48
CA VAL A 22 2.89 -0.46 13.71
C VAL A 22 3.81 0.17 14.74
N HIS A 23 3.30 1.18 15.44
CA HIS A 23 3.96 1.89 16.52
C HIS A 23 3.05 1.89 17.75
N ILE A 24 3.45 1.20 18.82
CA ILE A 24 2.73 1.19 20.10
C ILE A 24 3.71 1.53 21.22
N GLY A 25 3.57 2.74 21.78
CA GLY A 25 4.49 3.25 22.80
C GLY A 25 5.95 3.27 22.34
N ARG A 26 6.74 2.26 22.72
CA ARG A 26 8.15 2.06 22.29
C ARG A 26 8.32 0.89 21.32
N GLU A 27 7.31 0.03 21.18
CA GLU A 27 7.36 -1.11 20.27
C GLU A 27 7.13 -0.65 18.83
N ARG A 28 7.91 -1.22 17.92
CA ARG A 28 7.75 -1.04 16.48
C ARG A 28 7.74 -2.40 15.82
N ARG A 29 6.75 -2.64 14.97
CA ARG A 29 6.66 -3.82 14.12
C ARG A 29 6.49 -3.39 12.67
N GLN A 30 7.04 -4.17 11.75
CA GLN A 30 6.93 -3.93 10.33
C GLN A 30 6.78 -5.28 9.63
N MET A 31 5.88 -5.34 8.65
CA MET A 31 5.72 -6.49 7.78
C MET A 31 5.56 -6.04 6.33
N LEU A 32 6.28 -6.72 5.44
CA LEU A 32 6.09 -6.58 4.00
C LEU A 32 4.87 -7.40 3.56
N LEU A 33 4.19 -6.94 2.52
CA LEU A 33 3.16 -7.74 1.86
C LEU A 33 3.79 -8.77 0.92
N ALA A 34 3.02 -9.78 0.52
CA ALA A 34 3.49 -10.80 -0.40
C ALA A 34 4.11 -10.23 -1.69
N GLU A 35 5.02 -11.00 -2.29
CA GLU A 35 5.80 -10.61 -3.48
C GLU A 35 4.94 -10.15 -4.68
N ARG A 36 3.67 -10.60 -4.76
CA ARG A 36 2.70 -10.17 -5.78
C ARG A 36 2.47 -8.64 -5.77
N PHE A 37 2.55 -7.99 -4.61
CA PHE A 37 2.43 -6.55 -4.48
C PHE A 37 3.63 -5.84 -5.10
N GLN A 38 4.85 -6.28 -4.77
CA GLN A 38 6.07 -5.73 -5.37
C GLN A 38 6.09 -5.90 -6.89
N ARG A 39 5.71 -7.08 -7.40
CA ARG A 39 5.56 -7.30 -8.85
C ARG A 39 4.55 -6.36 -9.49
N ALA A 40 3.45 -6.02 -8.80
CA ALA A 40 2.47 -5.07 -9.30
C ALA A 40 3.04 -3.64 -9.35
N ILE A 41 3.74 -3.21 -8.31
CA ILE A 41 4.46 -1.93 -8.25
C ILE A 41 5.46 -1.81 -9.40
N ASP A 42 6.28 -2.84 -9.66
CA ASP A 42 7.28 -2.79 -10.73
C ASP A 42 6.64 -2.69 -12.12
N ARG A 43 5.53 -3.40 -12.34
CA ARG A 43 4.75 -3.28 -13.58
C ARG A 43 4.14 -1.88 -13.72
N ALA A 44 3.62 -1.32 -12.62
CA ALA A 44 3.03 0.01 -12.59
C ALA A 44 4.08 1.10 -12.90
N LYS A 45 5.30 1.01 -12.34
CA LYS A 45 6.43 1.89 -12.66
C LYS A 45 6.76 1.87 -14.14
N ARG A 46 6.87 0.67 -14.74
CA ARG A 46 7.12 0.50 -16.18
C ARG A 46 6.01 1.13 -17.02
N LYS A 47 4.74 0.91 -16.66
CA LYS A 47 3.59 1.51 -17.35
C LYS A 47 3.62 3.04 -17.25
N ALA A 48 3.99 3.58 -16.10
CA ALA A 48 4.07 5.01 -15.83
C ALA A 48 5.32 5.69 -16.39
N ARG A 49 6.23 4.93 -17.03
CA ARG A 49 7.53 5.42 -17.53
C ARG A 49 8.37 6.13 -16.45
N ILE A 50 8.28 5.64 -15.22
CA ILE A 50 9.11 6.10 -14.10
C ILE A 50 10.44 5.36 -14.18
N HIS A 51 11.50 6.10 -14.47
CA HIS A 51 12.84 5.55 -14.72
C HIS A 51 13.90 6.11 -13.77
N THR A 52 13.60 7.19 -13.04
CA THR A 52 14.52 7.79 -12.07
C THR A 52 14.11 7.44 -10.64
N ALA A 53 15.10 7.36 -9.74
CA ALA A 53 14.85 7.15 -8.32
C ALA A 53 14.05 8.32 -7.71
N GLN A 54 14.25 9.55 -8.20
CA GLN A 54 13.53 10.73 -7.71
C GLN A 54 12.04 10.65 -8.05
N ASP A 55 11.70 10.29 -9.29
CA ASP A 55 10.31 10.14 -9.73
C ASP A 55 9.61 9.01 -8.94
N ASP A 56 10.32 7.92 -8.68
CA ASP A 56 9.84 6.80 -7.88
C ASP A 56 9.55 7.19 -6.44
N VAL A 57 10.53 7.80 -5.76
CA VAL A 57 10.41 8.26 -4.36
C VAL A 57 9.23 9.21 -4.19
N ALA A 58 8.97 10.08 -5.18
CA ALA A 58 7.86 11.02 -5.15
C ALA A 58 6.46 10.37 -5.20
N GLN A 59 6.34 9.10 -5.61
CA GLN A 59 5.05 8.39 -5.66
C GLN A 59 4.70 7.65 -4.36
N TRP A 60 5.63 7.53 -3.41
CA TRP A 60 5.37 6.81 -2.17
C TRP A 60 4.47 7.63 -1.26
N ARG A 61 3.44 6.98 -0.74
CA ARG A 61 2.43 7.54 0.16
C ARG A 61 2.44 6.78 1.47
N ARG A 62 2.04 7.49 2.52
CA ARG A 62 1.87 6.96 3.87
C ARG A 62 0.45 7.22 4.31
N GLU A 63 -0.24 6.17 4.73
CA GLU A 63 -1.58 6.25 5.28
C GLU A 63 -1.55 5.77 6.72
N SER A 64 -1.82 6.71 7.62
CA SER A 64 -1.73 6.51 9.06
C SER A 64 -3.12 6.47 9.67
N ARG A 65 -3.37 5.50 10.55
CA ARG A 65 -4.58 5.43 11.35
C ARG A 65 -4.27 5.13 12.81
N PRO A 66 -5.07 5.64 13.76
CA PRO A 66 -5.01 5.20 15.14
C PRO A 66 -5.16 3.68 15.23
N LEU A 67 -4.43 3.09 16.15
CA LEU A 67 -4.47 1.67 16.43
C LEU A 67 -4.86 1.42 17.88
N ASP A 68 -5.88 0.60 18.09
CA ASP A 68 -6.21 0.06 19.40
C ASP A 68 -5.68 -1.38 19.49
N GLY A 69 -5.13 -1.79 20.64
CA GLY A 69 -4.65 -3.15 20.87
C GLY A 69 -3.12 -3.33 20.83
N GLU A 70 -2.68 -4.56 20.57
CA GLU A 70 -1.27 -5.00 20.62
C GLU A 70 -0.58 -4.99 19.24
N ALA A 71 0.75 -4.83 19.21
CA ALA A 71 1.49 -4.53 17.98
C ALA A 71 1.53 -5.70 17.00
N GLU A 72 1.73 -6.90 17.53
CA GLU A 72 1.92 -8.12 16.74
C GLU A 72 0.63 -8.57 16.05
N ALA A 73 -0.47 -8.64 16.81
CA ALA A 73 -1.79 -8.95 16.25
C ALA A 73 -2.22 -7.90 15.23
N ALA A 74 -2.02 -6.61 15.53
CA ALA A 74 -2.42 -5.52 14.64
C ALA A 74 -1.72 -5.52 13.29
N VAL A 75 -0.40 -5.80 13.27
CA VAL A 75 0.36 -5.83 12.02
C VAL A 75 -0.03 -7.04 11.18
N ALA A 76 -0.20 -8.21 11.79
CA ALA A 76 -0.60 -9.44 11.11
C ALA A 76 -2.01 -9.33 10.52
N ASP A 77 -2.98 -8.81 11.29
CA ASP A 77 -4.35 -8.59 10.84
C ASP A 77 -4.42 -7.60 9.68
N ALA A 78 -3.65 -6.52 9.73
CA ALA A 78 -3.64 -5.53 8.67
C ALA A 78 -3.01 -6.06 7.38
N VAL A 79 -1.93 -6.85 7.49
CA VAL A 79 -1.36 -7.57 6.34
C VAL A 79 -2.41 -8.50 5.74
N ALA A 80 -3.04 -9.36 6.55
CA ALA A 80 -4.05 -10.31 6.08
C ALA A 80 -5.23 -9.61 5.37
N ARG A 81 -5.72 -8.49 5.91
CA ARG A 81 -6.77 -7.68 5.28
C ARG A 81 -6.32 -7.10 3.95
N LEU A 82 -5.15 -6.44 3.89
CA LEU A 82 -4.62 -5.89 2.64
C LEU A 82 -4.39 -6.99 1.59
N GLU A 83 -3.91 -8.16 2.02
CA GLU A 83 -3.71 -9.31 1.15
C GLU A 83 -5.02 -9.84 0.54
N ALA A 84 -6.12 -9.80 1.28
CA ALA A 84 -7.45 -10.18 0.84
C ALA A 84 -8.11 -9.11 -0.05
N ASP A 85 -7.97 -7.83 0.31
CA ASP A 85 -8.57 -6.69 -0.42
C ASP A 85 -7.89 -6.42 -1.77
N TYR A 86 -6.66 -6.90 -1.94
CA TYR A 86 -5.86 -6.77 -3.16
C TYR A 86 -5.53 -8.16 -3.75
N PRO A 87 -6.54 -8.87 -4.30
CA PRO A 87 -6.31 -10.12 -4.98
C PRO A 87 -5.48 -9.90 -6.27
N PRO A 88 -4.90 -10.97 -6.86
CA PRO A 88 -4.07 -10.86 -8.06
C PRO A 88 -4.72 -10.08 -9.23
N ALA A 89 -6.04 -10.23 -9.41
CA ALA A 89 -6.79 -9.51 -10.43
C ALA A 89 -6.75 -7.98 -10.23
N ARG A 90 -7.04 -7.51 -9.00
CA ARG A 90 -7.00 -6.08 -8.66
C ARG A 90 -5.60 -5.51 -8.79
N LEU A 91 -4.58 -6.24 -8.32
CA LEU A 91 -3.18 -5.83 -8.46
C LEU A 91 -2.74 -5.75 -9.93
N GLY A 92 -3.21 -6.69 -10.76
CA GLY A 92 -2.99 -6.66 -12.21
C GLY A 92 -3.61 -5.43 -12.86
N ALA A 93 -4.87 -5.15 -12.53
CA ALA A 93 -5.60 -3.99 -13.04
C ALA A 93 -4.91 -2.67 -12.63
N LEU A 94 -4.59 -2.50 -11.33
CA LEU A 94 -3.87 -1.33 -10.84
C LEU A 94 -2.54 -1.16 -11.59
N ALA A 95 -1.76 -2.23 -11.75
CA ALA A 95 -0.51 -2.15 -12.49
C ALA A 95 -0.70 -1.74 -13.96
N PHE A 96 -1.79 -2.20 -14.60
CA PHE A 96 -2.11 -1.86 -15.99
C PHE A 96 -2.41 -0.37 -16.21
N VAL A 97 -3.04 0.29 -15.22
CA VAL A 97 -3.30 1.74 -15.24
C VAL A 97 -2.19 2.56 -14.59
N GLY A 98 -1.05 1.95 -14.26
CA GLY A 98 0.10 2.64 -13.68
C GLY A 98 -0.03 2.90 -12.17
N GLY A 99 -0.91 2.19 -11.47
CA GLY A 99 -0.98 2.19 -10.01
C GLY A 99 -1.95 3.21 -9.41
N TRP A 100 -2.83 3.82 -10.22
CA TRP A 100 -3.88 4.74 -9.76
C TRP A 100 -5.26 4.09 -9.82
N ALA A 101 -5.94 3.97 -8.68
CA ALA A 101 -7.27 3.36 -8.60
C ALA A 101 -8.32 4.16 -9.38
N LYS A 102 -8.26 5.50 -9.34
CA LYS A 102 -9.14 6.40 -10.10
C LYS A 102 -9.13 6.16 -11.62
N ASP A 103 -8.04 5.60 -12.15
CA ASP A 103 -7.90 5.35 -13.59
C ASP A 103 -8.49 3.98 -13.98
N LEU A 104 -8.77 3.10 -13.01
CA LEU A 104 -9.59 1.90 -13.22
C LEU A 104 -11.05 2.28 -13.47
N GLU A 105 -11.60 3.12 -12.59
CA GLU A 105 -12.99 3.58 -12.67
C GLU A 105 -13.27 4.27 -14.01
N LYS A 106 -12.33 5.10 -14.50
CA LYS A 106 -12.44 5.75 -15.82
C LYS A 106 -12.43 4.77 -16.99
N SER A 107 -11.69 3.66 -16.87
CA SER A 107 -11.63 2.64 -17.92
C SER A 107 -12.95 1.86 -18.03
N GLU A 108 -13.63 1.61 -16.91
CA GLU A 108 -14.93 0.94 -16.89
C GLU A 108 -16.03 1.82 -17.48
N VAL A 109 -16.03 3.12 -17.14
CA VAL A 109 -17.02 4.08 -17.65
C VAL A 109 -16.84 4.37 -19.15
N ALA A 110 -15.61 4.32 -19.68
CA ALA A 110 -15.33 4.57 -21.10
C ALA A 110 -15.66 3.39 -22.03
N THR A 111 -15.97 2.21 -21.47
CA THR A 111 -16.29 0.98 -22.24
C THR A 111 -17.79 0.64 -22.20
N SER A 112 -18.62 1.46 -21.55
CA SER A 112 -20.08 1.30 -21.44
C SER A 112 -20.83 2.29 -22.34
#